data_AF-A0A2I0WRK9-F1
#
_entry.id   AF-A0A2I0WRK9-F1
#
_cell.length_a   1.000
_cell.length_b   1.000
_cell.length_c   1.000
_cell.angle_alpha   90.00
_cell.angle_beta   90.00
_cell.angle_gamma   90.00
#
_symmetry.space_group_name_H-M   'P 1'
#
loop_
_entity.id
_entity.type
_entity.pdbx_description
1 polymer ?
#
loop_
_entity_poly.entity_id
_entity_poly.type
_entity_poly.pdbx_seq_one_letter_code
_entity_poly.pdbx_strand_id
1 'polypeptide(L)'
;MAARDEEEFRMMKKKKVKEIGGKWPLVKPKKDLKMNRLKSTNLFTISNFLTAYEAKAFIEVAESFGFTHQGSLGPTKGEAYRDNDRISVIDPFLAESLWESGLKEAFDDIKPNGKAAVGLNPNIRFYRYKVGQKFGRHIDESVDLEQGARTYYTLLVYLSGSISPKGKTNPGNNDSSMQPLAGGETVFYDKKLGVVAEVTPLEGMALLHLHGAKCMLHEARIVTKGIKYVLRSDVAFA
;
A
#
# COMPACT_ATOMS: atom_id res chain seq x y z
N MET A 1 7.66 16.84 -39.34
CA MET A 1 8.66 17.02 -38.28
C MET A 1 8.08 16.69 -36.92
N ALA A 2 7.00 17.34 -36.48
CA ALA A 2 6.37 17.10 -35.15
C ALA A 2 6.06 15.63 -34.78
N ALA A 3 5.58 14.79 -35.72
CA ALA A 3 5.27 13.38 -35.42
C ALA A 3 6.51 12.50 -35.16
N ARG A 4 7.67 12.86 -35.73
CA ARG A 4 8.95 12.18 -35.47
C ARG A 4 9.48 12.54 -34.08
N ASP A 5 9.34 13.80 -33.68
CA ASP A 5 9.80 14.30 -32.40
C ASP A 5 8.97 13.73 -31.23
N GLU A 6 7.66 13.54 -31.41
CA GLU A 6 6.79 12.87 -30.44
C GLU A 6 7.13 11.38 -30.28
N GLU A 7 7.45 10.70 -31.39
CA GLU A 7 7.82 9.29 -31.37
C GLU A 7 9.19 9.06 -30.72
N GLU A 8 10.14 9.94 -30.97
CA GLU A 8 11.47 9.92 -30.36
C GLU A 8 11.39 10.22 -28.85
N PHE A 9 10.55 11.17 -28.44
CA PHE A 9 10.27 11.44 -27.03
C PHE A 9 9.62 10.24 -26.32
N ARG A 10 8.68 9.56 -26.98
CA ARG A 10 8.04 8.34 -26.49
C ARG A 10 9.04 7.19 -26.35
N MET A 11 9.96 7.04 -27.29
CA MET A 11 11.04 6.06 -27.26
C MET A 11 12.04 6.35 -26.12
N MET A 12 12.45 7.61 -25.94
CA MET A 12 13.29 8.03 -24.82
C MET A 12 12.64 7.72 -23.47
N LYS A 13 11.34 8.01 -23.33
CA LYS A 13 10.59 7.70 -22.10
C LYS A 13 10.52 6.19 -21.86
N LYS A 14 10.25 5.38 -22.89
CA LYS A 14 10.28 3.90 -22.80
C LYS A 14 11.67 3.37 -22.44
N LYS A 15 12.74 3.95 -22.99
CA LYS A 15 14.11 3.55 -22.71
C LYS A 15 14.51 3.88 -21.27
N LYS A 16 14.15 5.07 -20.78
CA LYS A 16 14.35 5.48 -19.39
C LYS A 16 13.55 4.61 -18.41
N VAL A 17 12.31 4.25 -18.75
CA VAL A 17 11.49 3.28 -17.98
C VAL A 17 12.14 1.90 -17.96
N LYS A 18 12.73 1.45 -19.06
CA LYS A 18 13.42 0.16 -19.14
C LYS A 18 14.73 0.15 -18.35
N GLU A 19 15.44 1.28 -18.30
CA GLU A 19 16.68 1.48 -17.53
C GLU A 19 16.43 1.61 -16.01
N ILE A 20 15.26 2.10 -15.58
CA ILE A 20 14.85 2.22 -14.16
C ILE A 20 14.20 0.92 -13.63
N GLY A 21 14.28 -0.20 -14.36
CA GLY A 21 13.68 -1.47 -13.94
C GLY A 21 12.18 -1.53 -14.17
N GLY A 22 11.73 -1.17 -15.39
CA GLY A 22 10.33 -1.05 -15.86
C GLY A 22 9.46 -2.31 -15.85
N LYS A 23 9.43 -3.02 -14.72
CA LYS A 23 8.50 -4.11 -14.42
C LYS A 23 7.19 -3.58 -13.85
N TRP A 24 7.24 -2.50 -13.08
CA TRP A 24 6.08 -1.92 -12.40
C TRP A 24 5.55 -0.65 -13.09
N PRO A 25 4.25 -0.32 -12.92
CA PRO A 25 3.68 0.93 -13.44
C PRO A 25 4.36 2.16 -12.82
N LEU A 26 4.47 3.22 -13.61
CA LEU A 26 4.93 4.51 -13.10
C LEU A 26 3.87 5.16 -12.21
N VAL A 27 4.31 5.68 -11.06
CA VAL A 27 3.48 6.50 -10.18
C VAL A 27 3.73 7.96 -10.50
N LYS A 28 2.70 8.69 -10.92
CA LYS A 28 2.83 10.13 -11.18
C LYS A 28 2.90 10.89 -9.84
N PRO A 29 3.72 11.93 -9.70
CA PRO A 29 3.71 12.79 -8.51
C PRO A 29 2.36 13.49 -8.31
N LYS A 30 1.94 13.61 -7.05
CA LYS A 30 0.73 14.31 -6.61
C LYS A 30 1.15 15.52 -5.76
N LYS A 31 0.64 16.70 -6.08
CA LYS A 31 1.08 17.97 -5.46
C LYS A 31 0.46 18.25 -4.08
N ASP A 32 -0.62 17.56 -3.72
CA ASP A 32 -1.45 17.90 -2.56
C ASP A 32 -1.92 16.65 -1.79
N LEU A 33 -1.04 15.67 -1.60
CA LEU A 33 -1.38 14.51 -0.76
C LEU A 33 -1.57 14.97 0.68
N LYS A 34 -2.82 14.87 1.16
CA LYS A 34 -3.19 15.24 2.53
C LYS A 34 -3.22 14.01 3.41
N MET A 35 -2.37 14.01 4.42
CA MET A 35 -2.37 13.00 5.46
C MET A 35 -3.46 13.33 6.49
N ASN A 36 -4.43 12.44 6.65
CA ASN A 36 -5.55 12.61 7.59
C ASN A 36 -5.35 11.66 8.76
N ARG A 37 -5.22 12.21 9.97
CA ARG A 37 -5.13 11.40 11.20
C ARG A 37 -6.50 10.83 11.55
N LEU A 38 -6.58 9.52 11.81
CA LEU A 38 -7.80 8.88 12.25
C LEU A 38 -7.97 9.05 13.77
N LYS A 39 -8.98 9.83 14.18
CA LYS A 39 -9.29 10.11 15.59
C LYS A 39 -8.03 10.62 16.33
N SER A 40 -7.88 10.28 17.62
CA SER A 40 -6.71 10.59 18.44
C SER A 40 -5.61 9.51 18.37
N THR A 41 -5.50 8.79 17.24
CA THR A 41 -4.52 7.69 17.07
C THR A 41 -3.31 8.14 16.25
N ASN A 42 -2.29 7.26 16.15
CA ASN A 42 -1.18 7.43 15.20
C ASN A 42 -1.43 6.67 13.89
N LEU A 43 -2.69 6.59 13.47
CA LEU A 43 -3.10 6.07 12.18
C LEU A 43 -3.35 7.23 11.24
N PHE A 44 -2.88 7.10 10.02
CA PHE A 44 -3.06 8.12 9.00
C PHE A 44 -3.57 7.53 7.71
N THR A 45 -4.44 8.24 7.02
CA THR A 45 -4.91 7.88 5.68
C THR A 45 -4.60 8.99 4.68
N ILE A 46 -4.16 8.61 3.50
CA ILE A 46 -3.98 9.51 2.36
C ILE A 46 -4.93 9.06 1.26
N SER A 47 -5.96 9.85 1.01
CA SER A 47 -6.90 9.61 -0.09
C SER A 47 -6.22 9.88 -1.43
N ASN A 48 -6.57 9.09 -2.46
CA ASN A 48 -6.05 9.25 -3.83
C ASN A 48 -4.51 9.20 -3.92
N PHE A 49 -3.87 8.38 -3.08
CA PHE A 49 -2.42 8.14 -3.14
C PHE A 49 -2.04 7.54 -4.51
N LEU A 50 -2.83 6.55 -4.96
CA LEU A 50 -2.86 6.11 -6.36
C LEU A 50 -4.20 6.49 -6.98
N THR A 51 -4.18 6.75 -8.28
CA THR A 51 -5.41 6.79 -9.09
C THR A 51 -5.93 5.36 -9.31
N ALA A 52 -7.22 5.21 -9.65
CA ALA A 52 -7.79 3.93 -10.04
C ALA A 52 -7.02 3.27 -11.20
N TYR A 53 -6.55 4.07 -12.17
CA TYR A 53 -5.74 3.58 -13.28
C TYR A 53 -4.38 3.03 -12.83
N GLU A 54 -3.68 3.76 -11.95
CA GLU A 54 -2.40 3.28 -11.38
C GLU A 54 -2.62 2.00 -10.55
N ALA A 55 -3.67 1.97 -9.71
CA ALA A 55 -4.00 0.82 -8.88
C ALA A 55 -4.29 -0.45 -9.72
N LYS A 56 -5.12 -0.32 -10.76
CA LYS A 56 -5.41 -1.39 -11.73
C LYS A 56 -4.14 -1.89 -12.43
N ALA A 57 -3.28 -0.97 -12.91
CA ALA A 57 -2.03 -1.34 -13.55
C ALA A 57 -1.09 -2.13 -12.60
N PHE A 58 -1.06 -1.78 -11.30
CA PHE A 58 -0.28 -2.55 -10.33
C PHE A 58 -0.84 -3.96 -10.13
N ILE A 59 -2.18 -4.11 -10.10
CA ILE A 59 -2.83 -5.41 -10.00
C ILE A 59 -2.50 -6.29 -11.22
N GLU A 60 -2.61 -5.74 -12.44
CA GLU A 60 -2.32 -6.47 -13.68
C GLU A 60 -0.88 -6.99 -13.72
N VAL A 61 0.09 -6.13 -13.35
CA VAL A 61 1.49 -6.55 -13.24
C VAL A 61 1.64 -7.61 -12.14
N ALA A 62 1.12 -7.39 -10.94
CA ALA A 62 1.26 -8.34 -9.84
C ALA A 62 0.67 -9.72 -10.18
N GLU A 63 -0.50 -9.78 -10.83
CA GLU A 63 -1.07 -11.04 -11.31
C GLU A 63 -0.17 -11.73 -12.34
N SER A 64 0.47 -10.98 -13.25
CA SER A 64 1.41 -11.55 -14.23
C SER A 64 2.67 -12.16 -13.58
N PHE A 65 3.09 -11.67 -12.42
CA PHE A 65 4.21 -12.24 -11.65
C PHE A 65 3.82 -13.55 -10.95
N GLY A 66 2.53 -13.74 -10.67
CA GLY A 66 2.00 -14.87 -9.93
C GLY A 66 2.15 -14.71 -8.42
N PHE A 67 1.05 -14.94 -7.68
CA PHE A 67 1.07 -14.92 -6.23
C PHE A 67 1.30 -16.31 -5.64
N THR A 68 2.08 -16.37 -4.56
CA THR A 68 2.27 -17.58 -3.77
C THR A 68 1.42 -17.54 -2.52
N HIS A 69 0.67 -18.61 -2.27
CA HIS A 69 -0.13 -18.74 -1.05
C HIS A 69 0.74 -18.68 0.21
N GLN A 70 0.27 -18.00 1.25
CA GLN A 70 0.91 -17.87 2.55
C GLN A 70 -0.09 -18.25 3.63
N GLY A 71 0.06 -19.47 4.13
CA GLY A 71 -0.61 -19.96 5.34
C GLY A 71 0.30 -19.85 6.55
N SER A 72 -0.28 -19.70 7.74
CA SER A 72 0.42 -19.90 9.03
C SER A 72 -0.21 -21.05 9.81
N LEU A 73 0.53 -21.62 10.75
CA LEU A 73 -0.06 -22.58 11.72
C LEU A 73 -0.98 -21.89 12.75
N GLY A 74 -0.95 -20.56 12.82
CA GLY A 74 -1.87 -19.73 13.58
C GLY A 74 -1.50 -19.50 15.05
N PRO A 75 -2.33 -18.76 15.82
CA PRO A 75 -1.95 -18.18 17.12
C PRO A 75 -1.52 -19.20 18.17
N THR A 76 -2.04 -20.43 18.09
CA THR A 76 -1.66 -21.54 18.97
C THR A 76 -0.19 -21.97 18.83
N LYS A 77 0.49 -21.54 17.75
CA LYS A 77 1.90 -21.75 17.49
C LYS A 77 2.74 -20.47 17.58
N GLY A 78 2.20 -19.41 18.18
CA GLY A 78 2.91 -18.13 18.35
C GLY A 78 2.95 -17.26 17.09
N GLU A 79 2.27 -17.68 16.01
CA GLU A 79 2.17 -16.91 14.77
C GLU A 79 0.77 -16.34 14.62
N ALA A 80 0.62 -15.12 14.12
CA ALA A 80 -0.71 -14.65 13.77
C ALA A 80 -1.30 -15.49 12.63
N TYR A 81 -2.59 -15.81 12.72
CA TYR A 81 -3.30 -16.55 11.68
C TYR A 81 -3.19 -15.82 10.34
N ARG A 82 -2.52 -16.40 9.35
CA ARG A 82 -2.34 -15.85 8.02
C ARG A 82 -2.95 -16.79 7.00
N ASP A 83 -3.78 -16.22 6.15
CA ASP A 83 -4.33 -16.85 4.96
C ASP A 83 -4.44 -15.75 3.89
N ASN A 84 -3.44 -15.65 3.03
CA ASN A 84 -3.42 -14.71 1.91
C ASN A 84 -2.44 -15.19 0.85
N ASP A 85 -2.55 -14.69 -0.38
CA ASP A 85 -1.50 -14.87 -1.37
C ASP A 85 -0.56 -13.66 -1.36
N ARG A 86 0.74 -13.86 -1.63
CA ARG A 86 1.77 -12.83 -1.52
C ARG A 86 2.79 -12.88 -2.67
N ILE A 87 3.22 -11.69 -3.09
CA ILE A 87 4.48 -11.45 -3.79
C ILE A 87 5.39 -10.63 -2.87
N SER A 88 6.69 -10.90 -2.89
CA SER A 88 7.72 -10.10 -2.20
C SER A 88 8.84 -9.84 -3.18
N VAL A 89 9.18 -8.58 -3.41
CA VAL A 89 10.26 -8.16 -4.29
C VAL A 89 11.14 -7.16 -3.58
N ILE A 90 12.45 -7.23 -3.82
CA ILE A 90 13.37 -6.16 -3.44
C ILE A 90 13.50 -5.24 -4.66
N ASP A 91 12.90 -4.06 -4.59
CA ASP A 91 12.84 -3.10 -5.70
C ASP A 91 13.04 -1.66 -5.20
N PRO A 92 14.30 -1.18 -5.14
CA PRO A 92 14.59 0.18 -4.67
C PRO A 92 14.03 1.27 -5.59
N PHE A 93 13.89 1.00 -6.89
CA PHE A 93 13.35 1.98 -7.85
C PHE A 93 11.85 2.18 -7.66
N LEU A 94 11.09 1.11 -7.45
CA LEU A 94 9.68 1.23 -7.10
C LEU A 94 9.51 1.92 -5.73
N ALA A 95 10.36 1.60 -4.75
CA ALA A 95 10.32 2.25 -3.45
C ALA A 95 10.57 3.77 -3.55
N GLU A 96 11.58 4.17 -4.32
CA GLU A 96 11.86 5.58 -4.62
C GLU A 96 10.71 6.25 -5.39
N SER A 97 10.16 5.59 -6.41
CA SER A 97 9.04 6.13 -7.18
C SER A 97 7.78 6.35 -6.35
N LEU A 98 7.50 5.48 -5.38
CA LEU A 98 6.38 5.65 -4.44
C LEU A 98 6.68 6.76 -3.43
N TRP A 99 7.93 6.87 -2.97
CA TRP A 99 8.36 7.92 -2.03
C TRP A 99 8.24 9.32 -2.64
N GLU A 100 8.78 9.50 -3.84
CA GLU A 100 8.77 10.77 -4.59
C GLU A 100 7.40 11.06 -5.27
N SER A 101 6.37 10.24 -5.01
CA SER A 101 5.02 10.46 -5.54
C SER A 101 4.25 11.59 -4.84
N GLY A 102 4.86 12.27 -3.87
CA GLY A 102 4.23 13.19 -2.93
C GLY A 102 4.17 12.65 -1.49
N LEU A 103 4.63 11.42 -1.25
CA LEU A 103 4.62 10.81 0.08
C LEU A 103 5.66 11.45 0.99
N LYS A 104 6.82 11.78 0.43
CA LYS A 104 7.93 12.47 1.11
C LYS A 104 7.47 13.74 1.81
N GLU A 105 6.82 14.63 1.07
CA GLU A 105 6.28 15.89 1.57
C GLU A 105 5.22 15.66 2.66
N ALA A 106 4.41 14.61 2.53
CA ALA A 106 3.42 14.26 3.54
C ALA A 106 4.06 13.84 4.89
N PHE A 107 5.35 13.50 4.91
CA PHE A 107 6.11 13.11 6.10
C PHE A 107 7.02 14.21 6.67
N ASP A 108 7.07 15.41 6.07
CA ASP A 108 7.97 16.49 6.51
C ASP A 108 7.80 16.86 7.99
N ASP A 109 6.56 16.84 8.49
CA ASP A 109 6.20 17.19 9.87
C ASP A 109 6.21 15.98 10.84
N ILE A 110 6.56 14.78 10.38
CA ILE A 110 6.54 13.56 11.19
C ILE A 110 7.96 13.18 11.58
N LYS A 111 8.37 13.54 12.80
CA LYS A 111 9.72 13.30 13.32
C LYS A 111 9.73 12.49 14.62
N PRO A 112 9.37 11.19 14.57
CA PRO A 112 9.40 10.33 15.75
C PRO A 112 10.81 10.29 16.34
N ASN A 113 10.93 10.64 17.62
CA ASN A 113 12.21 10.73 18.34
C ASN A 113 13.25 11.64 17.65
N GLY A 114 12.80 12.67 16.93
CA GLY A 114 13.68 13.62 16.25
C GLY A 114 14.27 13.13 14.91
N LYS A 115 13.97 11.90 14.49
CA LYS A 115 14.44 11.35 13.20
C LYS A 115 13.55 11.77 12.04
N ALA A 116 14.13 12.05 10.89
CA ALA A 116 13.37 12.39 9.69
C ALA A 116 13.05 11.12 8.88
N ALA A 117 11.93 11.12 8.16
CA ALA A 117 11.66 10.08 7.18
C ALA A 117 12.62 10.23 5.99
N VAL A 118 13.23 9.14 5.55
CA VAL A 118 14.29 9.16 4.52
C VAL A 118 13.96 8.33 3.27
N GLY A 119 12.87 7.58 3.29
CA GLY A 119 12.46 6.75 2.16
C GLY A 119 11.55 5.59 2.55
N LEU A 120 11.36 4.67 1.61
CA LEU A 120 10.63 3.44 1.80
C LEU A 120 11.58 2.23 1.84
N ASN A 121 11.19 1.20 2.58
CA ASN A 121 11.85 -0.10 2.57
C ASN A 121 11.77 -0.70 1.15
N PRO A 122 12.90 -1.08 0.51
CA PRO A 122 12.89 -1.65 -0.84
C PRO A 122 12.22 -3.03 -0.89
N ASN A 123 11.99 -3.69 0.24
CA ASN A 123 11.19 -4.92 0.29
C ASN A 123 9.69 -4.60 0.16
N ILE A 124 9.20 -4.58 -1.08
CA ILE A 124 7.81 -4.30 -1.42
C ILE A 124 7.05 -5.61 -1.53
N ARG A 125 5.88 -5.64 -0.91
CA ARG A 125 5.01 -6.81 -0.91
C ARG A 125 3.67 -6.48 -1.55
N PHE A 126 3.14 -7.43 -2.30
CA PHE A 126 1.76 -7.38 -2.77
C PHE A 126 1.00 -8.50 -2.08
N TYR A 127 -0.17 -8.18 -1.55
CA TYR A 127 -1.07 -9.14 -0.95
C TYR A 127 -2.33 -9.25 -1.78
N ARG A 128 -2.81 -10.48 -1.94
CA ARG A 128 -4.12 -10.79 -2.51
C ARG A 128 -4.91 -11.63 -1.50
N TYR A 129 -6.13 -11.21 -1.22
CA TYR A 129 -7.08 -11.94 -0.38
C TYR A 129 -8.34 -12.22 -1.19
N LYS A 130 -8.62 -13.49 -1.42
CA LYS A 130 -9.87 -13.99 -2.00
C LYS A 130 -10.93 -14.14 -0.91
N VAL A 131 -12.17 -14.40 -1.32
CA VAL A 131 -13.27 -14.65 -0.39
C VAL A 131 -12.89 -15.73 0.63
N GLY A 132 -13.13 -15.47 1.91
CA GLY A 132 -12.77 -16.34 3.04
C GLY A 132 -11.39 -16.06 3.66
N GLN A 133 -10.46 -15.50 2.89
CA GLN A 133 -9.09 -15.24 3.33
C GLN A 133 -9.01 -14.03 4.28
N LYS A 134 -8.02 -14.05 5.19
CA LYS A 134 -7.80 -13.01 6.22
C LYS A 134 -6.37 -13.03 6.75
N PHE A 135 -5.97 -11.96 7.43
CA PHE A 135 -4.78 -11.96 8.26
C PHE A 135 -5.17 -11.53 9.67
N GLY A 136 -5.21 -12.49 10.59
CA GLY A 136 -5.60 -12.31 11.98
C GLY A 136 -4.70 -11.33 12.75
N ARG A 137 -5.14 -11.04 13.96
CA ARG A 137 -4.54 -10.01 14.83
C ARG A 137 -3.03 -10.20 15.01
N HIS A 138 -2.27 -9.14 14.73
CA HIS A 138 -0.81 -9.10 14.84
C HIS A 138 -0.30 -7.68 15.12
N ILE A 139 1.00 -7.61 15.36
CA ILE A 139 1.79 -6.39 15.43
C ILE A 139 2.82 -6.46 14.30
N ASP A 140 3.07 -5.32 13.65
CA ASP A 140 4.15 -5.19 12.68
C ASP A 140 5.42 -4.68 13.38
N GLU A 141 6.54 -5.35 13.13
CA GLU A 141 7.83 -5.03 13.74
C GLU A 141 8.65 -4.04 12.90
N SER A 142 9.49 -3.27 13.58
CA SER A 142 10.51 -2.44 12.92
C SER A 142 11.59 -3.30 12.27
N VAL A 143 12.07 -2.85 11.12
CA VAL A 143 13.19 -3.43 10.40
C VAL A 143 14.33 -2.43 10.42
N ASP A 144 15.50 -2.87 10.86
CA ASP A 144 16.74 -2.11 10.72
C ASP A 144 17.23 -2.25 9.27
N LEU A 145 17.54 -1.12 8.65
CA LEU A 145 17.99 -0.99 7.27
C LEU A 145 19.47 -0.56 7.25
N GLU A 146 20.02 -0.46 6.04
CA GLU A 146 21.37 0.05 5.85
C GLU A 146 21.55 1.47 6.41
N GLN A 147 22.80 1.84 6.70
CA GLN A 147 23.17 3.20 7.13
C GLN A 147 22.48 3.65 8.43
N GLY A 148 22.03 2.71 9.26
CA GLY A 148 21.40 2.99 10.56
C GLY A 148 19.96 3.47 10.47
N ALA A 149 19.34 3.42 9.28
CA ALA A 149 17.92 3.72 9.11
C ALA A 149 17.05 2.60 9.71
N ARG A 150 15.84 2.94 10.15
CA ARG A 150 14.90 1.98 10.76
C ARG A 150 13.47 2.29 10.36
N THR A 151 12.66 1.25 10.11
CA THR A 151 11.26 1.45 9.73
C THR A 151 10.36 1.70 10.93
N TYR A 152 9.53 2.75 10.88
CA TYR A 152 8.62 3.11 11.97
C TYR A 152 7.13 3.10 11.59
N TYR A 153 6.80 3.15 10.31
CA TYR A 153 5.43 3.06 9.85
C TYR A 153 5.29 1.96 8.80
N THR A 154 4.26 1.15 8.89
CA THR A 154 3.76 0.35 7.78
C THR A 154 3.03 1.28 6.82
N LEU A 155 3.28 1.14 5.53
CA LEU A 155 2.49 1.75 4.45
C LEU A 155 1.69 0.64 3.77
N LEU A 156 0.36 0.72 3.86
CA LEU A 156 -0.57 -0.13 3.10
C LEU A 156 -1.27 0.72 2.05
N VAL A 157 -1.14 0.38 0.77
CA VAL A 157 -1.86 1.02 -0.33
C VAL A 157 -2.90 0.04 -0.84
N TYR A 158 -4.17 0.39 -0.70
CA TYR A 158 -5.27 -0.44 -1.19
C TYR A 158 -5.38 -0.31 -2.70
N LEU A 159 -5.07 -1.39 -3.44
CA LEU A 159 -5.14 -1.39 -4.90
C LEU A 159 -6.55 -1.72 -5.40
N SER A 160 -7.38 -2.28 -4.55
CA SER A 160 -8.80 -2.54 -4.80
C SER A 160 -9.60 -2.16 -3.56
N GLY A 161 -10.87 -1.78 -3.72
CA GLY A 161 -11.69 -1.41 -2.58
C GLY A 161 -13.12 -1.07 -2.98
N SER A 162 -13.88 -0.56 -2.02
CA SER A 162 -15.17 0.07 -2.32
C SER A 162 -14.94 1.35 -3.12
N ILE A 163 -15.84 1.63 -4.07
CA ILE A 163 -15.81 2.87 -4.85
C ILE A 163 -16.24 4.02 -3.93
N SER A 164 -15.44 5.09 -3.87
CA SER A 164 -15.78 6.27 -3.07
C SER A 164 -17.07 6.93 -3.58
N PRO A 165 -18.05 7.25 -2.72
CA PRO A 165 -19.30 7.89 -3.14
C PRO A 165 -19.12 9.30 -3.71
N LYS A 166 -17.95 9.94 -3.53
CA LYS A 166 -17.62 11.26 -4.11
C LYS A 166 -16.95 11.18 -5.49
N GLY A 167 -16.57 9.98 -5.94
CA GLY A 167 -16.17 9.76 -7.32
C GLY A 167 -17.41 9.67 -8.19
N LYS A 168 -17.90 10.80 -8.70
CA LYS A 168 -18.82 10.78 -9.85
C LYS A 168 -18.11 10.01 -10.96
N THR A 169 -18.50 8.76 -11.18
CA THR A 169 -18.21 8.07 -12.42
C THR A 169 -18.84 8.91 -13.52
N ASN A 170 -18.02 9.46 -14.41
CA ASN A 170 -18.57 9.96 -15.68
C ASN A 170 -19.31 8.76 -16.31
N PRO A 171 -20.58 8.88 -16.73
CA PRO A 171 -21.41 7.74 -17.11
C PRO A 171 -20.93 6.94 -18.34
N GLY A 172 -19.77 7.29 -18.90
CA GLY A 172 -19.17 6.66 -20.08
C GLY A 172 -17.90 5.85 -19.84
N ASN A 173 -17.37 5.77 -18.59
CA ASN A 173 -16.12 5.05 -18.32
C ASN A 173 -16.36 3.89 -17.34
N ASN A 174 -17.03 2.85 -17.84
CA ASN A 174 -17.33 1.62 -17.11
C ASN A 174 -16.12 0.64 -17.15
N ASP A 175 -14.91 1.12 -16.84
CA ASP A 175 -13.65 0.35 -16.98
C ASP A 175 -13.19 -0.33 -15.67
N SER A 176 -14.01 -0.29 -14.61
CA SER A 176 -13.74 -1.10 -13.42
C SER A 176 -14.33 -2.49 -13.64
N SER A 177 -13.58 -3.34 -14.32
CA SER A 177 -13.86 -4.78 -14.47
C SER A 177 -13.78 -5.54 -13.14
N MET A 178 -13.42 -4.87 -12.04
CA MET A 178 -13.32 -5.45 -10.71
C MET A 178 -14.66 -5.40 -9.98
N GLN A 179 -15.09 -6.57 -9.51
CA GLN A 179 -16.26 -6.70 -8.65
C GLN A 179 -16.09 -5.84 -7.38
N PRO A 180 -17.15 -5.15 -6.91
CA PRO A 180 -17.09 -4.41 -5.66
C PRO A 180 -16.59 -5.26 -4.50
N LEU A 181 -15.60 -4.78 -3.76
CA LEU A 181 -15.06 -5.43 -2.57
C LEU A 181 -16.03 -5.24 -1.38
N ALA A 182 -16.28 -6.34 -0.65
CA ALA A 182 -16.92 -6.31 0.67
C ALA A 182 -16.13 -7.16 1.68
N GLY A 183 -16.10 -6.71 2.93
CA GLY A 183 -15.19 -7.22 3.94
C GLY A 183 -13.75 -6.78 3.69
N GLY A 184 -12.81 -7.43 4.37
CA GLY A 184 -11.39 -7.13 4.20
C GLY A 184 -10.92 -5.83 4.89
N GLU A 185 -11.67 -5.29 5.84
CA GLU A 185 -11.28 -4.10 6.58
C GLU A 185 -9.98 -4.29 7.35
N THR A 186 -9.16 -3.23 7.44
CA THR A 186 -8.04 -3.21 8.38
C THR A 186 -8.54 -2.66 9.70
N VAL A 187 -8.51 -3.48 10.76
CA VAL A 187 -9.12 -3.14 12.06
C VAL A 187 -8.06 -3.09 13.13
N PHE A 188 -8.11 -2.05 13.95
CA PHE A 188 -7.17 -1.78 15.03
C PHE A 188 -7.86 -1.89 16.38
N TYR A 189 -7.12 -2.44 17.34
CA TYR A 189 -7.60 -2.78 18.67
C TYR A 189 -6.76 -2.11 19.76
N ASP A 190 -7.40 -1.76 20.87
CA ASP A 190 -6.70 -1.39 22.10
C ASP A 190 -6.21 -2.62 22.88
N LYS A 191 -5.56 -2.38 24.02
CA LYS A 191 -5.05 -3.45 24.92
C LYS A 191 -6.16 -4.31 25.54
N LYS A 192 -7.40 -3.82 25.57
CA LYS A 192 -8.59 -4.54 26.06
C LYS A 192 -9.34 -5.25 24.92
N LEU A 193 -8.76 -5.28 23.71
CA LEU A 193 -9.36 -5.84 22.49
C LEU A 193 -10.63 -5.10 22.03
N GLY A 194 -10.83 -3.85 22.46
CA GLY A 194 -11.85 -2.96 21.93
C GLY A 194 -11.41 -2.39 20.57
N VAL A 195 -12.33 -2.33 19.61
CA VAL A 195 -12.06 -1.72 18.29
C VAL A 195 -11.90 -0.21 18.45
N VAL A 196 -10.72 0.32 18.09
CA VAL A 196 -10.45 1.77 18.15
C VAL A 196 -10.56 2.44 16.79
N ALA A 197 -10.24 1.71 15.72
CA ALA A 197 -10.34 2.19 14.35
C ALA A 197 -10.62 1.02 13.40
N GLU A 198 -11.35 1.31 12.34
CA GLU A 198 -11.65 0.41 11.25
C GLU A 198 -11.49 1.18 9.94
N VAL A 199 -10.71 0.62 9.02
CA VAL A 199 -10.40 1.23 7.73
C VAL A 199 -10.93 0.32 6.64
N THR A 200 -12.02 0.76 6.00
CA THR A 200 -12.54 0.13 4.80
C THR A 200 -11.54 0.33 3.65
N PRO A 201 -11.17 -0.71 2.90
CA PRO A 201 -10.29 -0.55 1.73
C PRO A 201 -11.00 0.30 0.69
N LEU A 202 -10.41 1.45 0.37
CA LEU A 202 -10.84 2.31 -0.73
C LEU A 202 -9.74 2.29 -1.79
N GLU A 203 -10.10 2.01 -3.03
CA GLU A 203 -9.14 1.93 -4.13
C GLU A 203 -8.28 3.21 -4.20
N GLY A 204 -6.96 3.02 -4.27
CA GLY A 204 -5.98 4.09 -4.34
C GLY A 204 -5.70 4.81 -3.03
N MET A 205 -6.39 4.48 -1.92
CA MET A 205 -6.10 5.05 -0.61
C MET A 205 -4.88 4.37 0.03
N ALA A 206 -4.04 5.16 0.69
CA ALA A 206 -2.99 4.66 1.56
C ALA A 206 -3.41 4.75 3.04
N LEU A 207 -2.97 3.78 3.84
CA LEU A 207 -3.06 3.72 5.29
C LEU A 207 -1.64 3.58 5.86
N LEU A 208 -1.34 4.37 6.88
CA LEU A 208 -0.09 4.36 7.62
C LEU A 208 -0.36 4.07 9.09
N HIS A 209 0.40 3.15 9.68
CA HIS A 209 0.34 2.87 11.12
C HIS A 209 1.72 2.52 11.68
N LEU A 210 1.92 2.79 12.98
CA LEU A 210 3.22 2.57 13.63
C LEU A 210 3.64 1.10 13.71
N HIS A 211 4.95 0.87 13.81
CA HIS A 211 5.62 -0.40 14.11
C HIS A 211 5.96 -0.58 15.60
N GLY A 212 6.33 -1.82 15.96
CA GLY A 212 6.96 -2.23 17.20
C GLY A 212 6.12 -1.95 18.44
N ALA A 213 6.77 -1.49 19.52
CA ALA A 213 6.12 -1.26 20.82
C ALA A 213 4.95 -0.26 20.80
N LYS A 214 4.87 0.62 19.79
CA LYS A 214 3.78 1.58 19.59
C LYS A 214 2.79 1.15 18.50
N CYS A 215 3.04 0.02 17.84
CA CYS A 215 2.08 -0.56 16.91
C CYS A 215 0.81 -0.95 17.67
N MET A 216 -0.34 -0.67 17.06
CA MET A 216 -1.61 -1.16 17.58
C MET A 216 -1.87 -2.55 17.04
N LEU A 217 -2.43 -3.43 17.88
CA LEU A 217 -2.85 -4.76 17.46
C LEU A 217 -3.86 -4.60 16.32
N HIS A 218 -3.63 -5.26 15.20
CA HIS A 218 -4.46 -5.07 14.02
C HIS A 218 -4.61 -6.32 13.19
N GLU A 219 -5.64 -6.37 12.37
CA GLU A 219 -5.93 -7.49 11.47
C GLU A 219 -6.47 -7.00 10.12
N ALA A 220 -6.35 -7.83 9.10
CA ALA A 220 -7.18 -7.75 7.90
C ALA A 220 -8.34 -8.73 8.08
N ARG A 221 -9.57 -8.22 8.17
CA ARG A 221 -10.78 -9.04 8.29
C ARG A 221 -11.01 -9.90 7.05
N ILE A 222 -11.94 -10.84 7.18
CA ILE A 222 -12.36 -11.76 6.12
C ILE A 222 -12.90 -10.96 4.94
N VAL A 223 -12.43 -11.29 3.73
CA VAL A 223 -13.08 -10.84 2.49
C VAL A 223 -14.35 -11.65 2.27
N THR A 224 -15.48 -10.99 2.07
CA THR A 224 -16.79 -11.65 1.85
C THR A 224 -17.24 -11.58 0.40
N LYS A 225 -16.77 -10.60 -0.37
CA LYS A 225 -17.05 -10.46 -1.80
C LYS A 225 -15.87 -9.80 -2.53
N GLY A 226 -15.60 -10.23 -3.76
CA GLY A 226 -14.52 -9.70 -4.59
C GLY A 226 -13.15 -10.21 -4.15
N ILE A 227 -12.11 -9.46 -4.52
CA ILE A 227 -10.71 -9.78 -4.18
C ILE A 227 -10.06 -8.50 -3.66
N LYS A 228 -9.41 -8.58 -2.50
CA LYS A 228 -8.66 -7.46 -1.91
C LYS A 228 -7.20 -7.54 -2.33
N TYR A 229 -6.71 -6.49 -2.95
CA TYR A 229 -5.30 -6.27 -3.29
C TYR A 229 -4.71 -5.13 -2.46
N VAL A 230 -3.51 -5.36 -1.92
CA VAL A 230 -2.78 -4.36 -1.13
C VAL A 230 -1.32 -4.38 -1.50
N LEU A 231 -0.73 -3.22 -1.79
CA LEU A 231 0.71 -3.03 -1.82
C LEU A 231 1.17 -2.62 -0.41
N ARG A 232 2.22 -3.25 0.10
CA ARG A 232 2.88 -2.87 1.34
C ARG A 232 4.33 -2.48 1.11
N SER A 233 4.74 -1.40 1.75
CA SER A 233 6.12 -1.08 2.09
C SER A 233 6.14 -0.54 3.52
N ASP A 234 7.29 -0.09 4.00
CA ASP A 234 7.45 0.48 5.34
C ASP A 234 8.29 1.76 5.25
N VAL A 235 7.92 2.82 5.97
CA VAL A 235 8.62 4.12 5.95
C VAL A 235 9.84 4.08 6.86
N ALA A 236 11.01 4.36 6.29
CA ALA A 236 12.31 4.39 6.95
C ALA A 236 12.63 5.77 7.53
N PHE A 237 13.28 5.78 8.69
CA PHE A 237 13.71 6.98 9.41
C PHE A 237 15.19 6.90 9.78
N ALA A 238 15.91 8.01 9.69
CA ALA A 238 17.30 8.14 10.10
C ALA A 238 17.52 9.39 10.97
#